data_AF-A0AA96QRT9-F1
#
_entry.id   AF-A0AA96QRT9-F1
#
_cell.length_a   1.000
_cell.length_b   1.000
_cell.length_c   1.000
_cell.angle_alpha   90.00
_cell.angle_beta   90.00
_cell.angle_gamma   90.00
#
_symmetry.space_group_name_H-M   'P 1'
#
loop_
_entity.id
_entity.type
_entity.pdbx_description
1 polymer ?
#
loop_
_entity_poly.entity_id
_entity_poly.type
_entity_poly.pdbx_seq_one_letter_code
_entity_poly.pdbx_strand_id
1 'polypeptide(L)'
;MQVDERELLRARSVAIFGNRYVAEVVLAIAALAPRAEDRVTVRMLATRTGLADNLVRPVIRRLVEAGVLRSLPQERPRGASYHQVHFGEGVWEALTSTCRLLHRSA
;
A
#
# COMPACT_ATOMS: atom_id res chain seq x y z
N MET A 1 -6.81 -20.74 -10.05
CA MET A 1 -7.50 -19.51 -10.51
C MET A 1 -6.95 -18.25 -9.85
N GLN A 2 -6.83 -18.18 -8.51
CA GLN A 2 -6.28 -17.00 -7.79
C GLN A 2 -4.85 -16.54 -8.14
N VAL A 3 -3.99 -17.45 -8.61
CA VAL A 3 -2.61 -17.10 -9.01
C VAL A 3 -2.60 -16.22 -10.26
N ASP A 4 -3.57 -16.43 -11.15
CA ASP A 4 -3.66 -15.74 -12.43
C ASP A 4 -4.14 -14.28 -12.24
N GLU A 5 -5.18 -14.08 -11.44
CA GLU A 5 -5.72 -12.75 -11.09
C GLU A 5 -4.68 -11.87 -10.39
N ARG A 6 -3.92 -12.44 -9.45
CA ARG A 6 -2.83 -11.71 -8.77
C ARG A 6 -1.72 -11.33 -9.73
N GLU A 7 -1.39 -12.21 -10.66
CA GLU A 7 -0.34 -11.93 -11.63
C GLU A 7 -0.77 -10.88 -12.66
N LEU A 8 -2.03 -10.92 -13.09
CA LEU A 8 -2.61 -9.89 -13.95
C LEU A 8 -2.67 -8.52 -13.26
N LEU A 9 -3.04 -8.48 -11.98
CA LEU A 9 -2.97 -7.24 -11.18
C LEU A 9 -1.54 -6.69 -11.11
N ARG A 10 -0.56 -7.56 -10.89
CA ARG A 10 0.87 -7.21 -10.83
C ARG A 10 1.37 -6.65 -12.15
N ALA A 11 1.05 -7.30 -13.27
CA ALA A 11 1.42 -6.83 -14.61
C ALA A 11 0.88 -5.42 -14.87
N ARG A 12 -0.39 -5.18 -14.53
CA ARG A 12 -1.01 -3.84 -14.66
C ARG A 12 -0.41 -2.83 -13.69
N SER A 13 -0.10 -3.24 -12.46
CA SER A 13 0.56 -2.37 -11.47
C SER A 13 1.92 -1.90 -11.99
N VAL A 14 2.71 -2.78 -12.62
CA VAL A 14 3.97 -2.38 -13.28
C VAL A 14 3.69 -1.37 -14.39
N ALA A 15 2.73 -1.63 -15.27
CA ALA A 15 2.44 -0.78 -16.42
C ALA A 15 1.99 0.64 -16.02
N ILE A 16 1.21 0.77 -14.93
CA ILE A 16 0.66 2.06 -14.50
C ILE A 16 1.58 2.79 -13.52
N PHE A 17 2.16 2.08 -12.54
CA PHE A 17 2.90 2.70 -11.44
C PHE A 17 4.42 2.51 -11.52
N GLY A 18 4.91 1.76 -12.51
CA GLY A 18 6.33 1.38 -12.61
C GLY A 18 6.78 0.43 -11.51
N ASN A 19 5.86 -0.16 -10.74
CA ASN A 19 6.17 -1.08 -9.66
C ASN A 19 5.09 -2.16 -9.51
N ARG A 20 5.54 -3.41 -9.39
CA ARG A 20 4.71 -4.61 -9.40
C ARG A 20 3.71 -4.73 -8.26
N TYR A 21 4.03 -4.13 -7.11
CA TYR A 21 3.31 -4.39 -5.86
C TYR A 21 2.52 -3.18 -5.35
N VAL A 22 2.53 -2.05 -6.06
CA VAL A 22 1.82 -0.83 -5.64
C VAL A 22 0.33 -1.11 -5.44
N ALA A 23 -0.33 -1.72 -6.42
CA ALA A 23 -1.77 -1.98 -6.31
C ALA A 23 -2.11 -2.92 -5.15
N GLU A 24 -1.36 -4.02 -4.96
CA GLU A 24 -1.56 -4.95 -3.84
C GLU A 24 -1.35 -4.26 -2.48
N VAL A 25 -0.28 -3.48 -2.35
CA VAL A 25 0.04 -2.79 -1.09
C VAL A 25 -0.98 -1.69 -0.78
N VAL A 26 -1.41 -0.89 -1.75
CA VAL A 26 -2.45 0.15 -1.57
C VAL A 26 -3.77 -0.49 -1.13
N LEU A 27 -4.21 -1.56 -1.79
CA LEU A 27 -5.44 -2.26 -1.40
C LEU A 27 -5.33 -2.87 -0.01
N ALA A 28 -4.15 -3.37 0.38
CA ALA A 28 -3.91 -3.88 1.72
C ALA A 28 -3.95 -2.77 2.78
N ILE A 29 -3.38 -1.58 2.51
CA ILE A 29 -3.50 -0.41 3.39
C ILE A 29 -4.98 -0.01 3.53
N ALA A 30 -5.72 0.09 2.42
CA ALA A 30 -7.14 0.45 2.45
C ALA A 30 -8.00 -0.53 3.25
N ALA A 31 -7.61 -1.80 3.30
CA ALA A 31 -8.29 -2.82 4.11
C ALA A 31 -7.91 -2.79 5.60
N LEU A 32 -6.66 -2.42 5.93
CA LEU A 32 -6.15 -2.40 7.30
C LEU A 32 -6.32 -1.05 8.01
N ALA A 33 -6.41 0.03 7.27
CA ALA A 33 -6.54 1.40 7.75
C ALA A 33 -7.67 2.16 7.03
N PRO A 34 -8.93 1.76 7.25
CA PRO A 34 -10.09 2.44 6.67
C PRO A 34 -10.32 3.85 7.22
N ARG A 35 -9.75 4.21 8.38
CA ARG A 35 -9.94 5.51 9.04
C ARG A 35 -8.65 6.30 9.16
N ALA A 36 -8.78 7.61 9.42
CA ALA A 36 -7.65 8.55 9.48
C ALA A 36 -6.68 8.26 10.64
N GLU A 37 -7.18 7.72 11.75
CA GLU A 37 -6.41 7.38 12.93
C GLU A 37 -5.69 6.03 12.82
N ASP A 38 -6.09 5.18 11.88
CA ASP A 38 -5.54 3.83 11.73
C ASP A 38 -4.09 3.86 11.26
N ARG A 39 -3.29 2.92 11.76
CA ARG A 39 -1.85 2.86 11.50
C ARG A 39 -1.48 1.52 10.90
N VAL A 40 -0.56 1.55 9.94
CA VAL A 40 0.01 0.34 9.34
C VAL A 40 1.51 0.31 9.53
N THR A 41 2.06 -0.91 9.58
CA THR A 41 3.50 -1.15 9.50
C THR A 41 3.81 -1.95 8.25
N VAL A 42 5.06 -1.90 7.81
CA VAL A 42 5.56 -2.78 6.73
C VAL A 42 5.22 -4.25 7.02
N ARG A 43 5.38 -4.69 8.27
CA ARG A 43 5.13 -6.09 8.65
C ARG A 43 3.65 -6.46 8.53
N MET A 44 2.74 -5.59 8.97
CA MET A 44 1.30 -5.82 8.82
C MET A 44 0.91 -5.99 7.35
N LEU A 45 1.48 -5.16 6.48
CA LEU A 45 1.24 -5.20 5.04
C LEU A 45 1.85 -6.44 4.38
N ALA A 46 3.08 -6.80 4.74
CA ALA A 46 3.74 -8.03 4.30
C ALA A 46 2.90 -9.26 4.65
N THR A 47 2.44 -9.36 5.90
CA THR A 47 1.55 -10.44 6.36
C THR A 47 0.22 -10.45 5.59
N ARG A 48 -0.40 -9.28 5.37
CA ARG A 48 -1.70 -9.20 4.67
C ARG A 48 -1.61 -9.56 3.19
N THR A 49 -0.53 -9.18 2.53
CA THR A 49 -0.33 -9.41 1.09
C THR A 49 0.31 -10.75 0.77
N GLY A 50 1.05 -11.34 1.73
CA GLY A 50 1.94 -12.48 1.52
C GLY A 50 3.27 -12.11 0.85
N LEU A 51 3.59 -10.81 0.78
CA LEU A 51 4.85 -10.31 0.25
C LEU A 51 5.93 -10.25 1.34
N ALA A 52 7.19 -10.33 0.94
CA ALA A 52 8.31 -10.08 1.85
C ALA A 52 8.45 -8.57 2.17
N ASP A 53 8.92 -8.25 3.38
CA ASP A 53 9.11 -6.87 3.85
C ASP A 53 9.91 -6.00 2.86
N ASN A 54 10.92 -6.56 2.20
CA ASN A 54 11.78 -5.86 1.23
C ASN A 54 11.06 -5.44 -0.06
N LEU A 55 9.92 -6.08 -0.40
CA LEU A 55 9.08 -5.70 -1.53
C LEU A 55 8.07 -4.60 -1.15
N VAL A 56 7.63 -4.59 0.11
CA VAL A 56 6.68 -3.60 0.63
C VAL A 56 7.38 -2.28 0.94
N ARG A 57 8.59 -2.31 1.51
CA ARG A 57 9.35 -1.10 1.92
C ARG A 57 9.49 -0.05 0.82
N PRO A 58 9.87 -0.40 -0.44
CA PRO A 58 9.99 0.58 -1.50
C PRO A 58 8.66 1.25 -1.85
N VAL A 59 7.54 0.51 -1.81
CA VAL A 59 6.22 1.07 -2.07
C VAL A 59 5.83 2.06 -0.98
N ILE A 60 6.00 1.68 0.29
CA ILE A 60 5.70 2.57 1.42
C ILE A 60 6.56 3.84 1.37
N ARG A 61 7.85 3.71 1.07
CA ARG A 61 8.74 4.85 0.91
C ARG A 61 8.22 5.81 -0.16
N ARG A 62 7.86 5.32 -1.35
CA ARG A 62 7.32 6.15 -2.44
C ARG A 62 6.02 6.84 -2.05
N LEU A 63 5.12 6.15 -1.35
CA LEU A 63 3.88 6.76 -0.88
C LEU A 63 4.12 7.86 0.18
N VAL A 64 5.16 7.69 1.02
CA VAL A 64 5.58 8.74 1.96
C VAL A 64 6.22 9.93 1.24
N GLU A 65 7.13 9.67 0.30
CA GLU A 65 7.75 10.70 -0.53
C GLU A 65 6.73 11.49 -1.37
N ALA A 66 5.64 10.83 -1.80
CA ALA A 66 4.53 11.44 -2.50
C ALA A 66 3.51 12.15 -1.59
N GLY A 67 3.69 12.14 -0.27
CA GLY A 67 2.77 12.78 0.69
C GLY A 67 1.43 12.06 0.89
N VAL A 68 1.26 10.87 0.30
CA VAL A 68 0.04 10.04 0.43
C VAL A 68 0.00 9.34 1.79
N LEU A 69 1.16 8.93 2.30
CA LEU A 69 1.35 8.43 3.65
C LEU A 69 2.23 9.40 4.43
N ARG A 70 2.06 9.42 5.75
CA ARG A 70 3.02 10.02 6.68
C ARG A 70 3.63 8.94 7.55
N SER A 71 4.94 9.03 7.77
CA SER A 71 5.63 8.23 8.79
C SER A 71 5.41 8.86 10.16
N LEU A 72 5.06 8.04 11.15
CA LEU A 72 4.93 8.47 12.53
C LEU A 72 6.26 8.36 13.29
N PRO A 73 6.47 9.20 14.31
CA PRO A 73 7.60 9.05 15.22
C PRO A 73 7.65 7.64 15.82
N GLN A 74 8.85 7.08 15.96
CA GLN A 74 9.03 5.82 16.65
C GLN A 74 8.90 6.04 18.15
N GLU A 75 8.09 5.22 18.82
CA GLU A 75 7.88 5.31 20.28
C GLU A 75 9.11 4.85 21.07
N ARG A 76 9.97 4.02 20.46
CA ARG A 76 11.21 3.50 21.05
C ARG A 76 12.30 3.33 19.99
N PRO A 77 13.59 3.41 20.35
CA PRO A 77 14.67 3.03 19.45
C PRO A 77 14.47 1.60 18.91
N ARG A 78 14.51 1.43 17.59
CA ARG A 78 14.22 0.15 16.88
C ARG A 78 12.77 -0.35 17.01
N GLY A 79 11.84 0.50 17.43
CA GLY A 79 10.41 0.21 17.44
C GLY A 79 9.82 0.09 16.03
N ALA A 80 8.59 -0.42 15.95
CA ALA A 80 7.89 -0.51 14.67
C ALA A 80 7.70 0.88 14.06
N SER A 81 8.00 1.02 12.77
CA SER A 81 7.72 2.24 12.02
C SER A 81 6.28 2.20 11.54
N TYR A 82 5.44 3.02 12.17
CA TYR A 82 4.04 3.18 11.81
C TYR A 82 3.88 4.24 10.74
N HIS A 83 2.92 4.03 9.85
CA HIS A 83 2.52 4.96 8.81
C HIS A 83 1.01 5.18 8.88
N GLN A 84 0.58 6.39 8.53
CA GLN A 84 -0.83 6.75 8.42
C GLN A 84 -1.12 7.33 7.06
N VAL A 85 -2.33 7.09 6.56
CA VAL A 85 -2.83 7.69 5.33
C VAL A 85 -3.14 9.17 5.56
N HIS A 86 -2.83 10.00 4.56
CA HIS A 86 -3.22 11.39 4.53
C HIS A 86 -4.52 11.56 3.71
N PHE A 87 -5.64 11.81 4.39
CA PHE A 87 -6.98 11.91 3.80
C PHE A 87 -7.36 13.34 3.32
N GLY A 88 -6.45 14.32 3.42
CA GLY A 88 -6.80 15.75 3.27
C GLY A 88 -7.08 16.24 1.85
N GLU A 89 -6.59 15.55 0.82
CA GLU A 89 -6.53 16.10 -0.55
C GLU A 89 -7.20 15.20 -1.62
N GLY A 90 -7.90 14.13 -1.24
CA GLY A 90 -8.56 13.23 -2.20
C GLY A 90 -7.61 12.29 -2.96
N VAL A 91 -6.29 12.48 -2.84
CA VAL A 91 -5.27 11.68 -3.54
C VAL A 91 -5.36 10.21 -3.13
N TRP A 92 -5.59 9.92 -1.85
CA TRP A 92 -5.73 8.56 -1.34
C TRP A 92 -6.95 7.85 -1.94
N GLU A 93 -8.07 8.55 -2.02
CA GLU A 93 -9.33 8.09 -2.58
C GLU A 93 -9.18 7.79 -4.06
N ALA A 94 -8.54 8.68 -4.82
CA ALA A 94 -8.25 8.51 -6.24
C ALA A 94 -7.32 7.30 -6.48
N LEU A 95 -6.24 7.19 -5.70
CA LEU A 95 -5.28 6.09 -5.80
C LEU A 95 -5.95 4.74 -5.49
N THR A 96 -6.70 4.66 -4.39
CA THR A 96 -7.40 3.44 -3.99
C THR A 96 -8.47 3.06 -5.01
N SER A 97 -9.21 4.04 -5.54
CA SER A 97 -10.22 3.80 -6.59
C SER A 97 -9.58 3.24 -7.86
N THR A 98 -8.43 3.79 -8.26
CA THR A 98 -7.65 3.30 -9.41
C THR A 98 -7.20 1.86 -9.17
N CYS A 99 -6.63 1.54 -8.01
CA CYS A 99 -6.21 0.17 -7.68
C CYS A 99 -7.39 -0.81 -7.64
N ARG A 100 -8.58 -0.40 -7.17
CA ARG A 100 -9.80 -1.22 -7.20
C ARG A 100 -10.30 -1.48 -8.63
N LEU A 101 -10.13 -0.53 -9.55
CA LEU A 101 -10.44 -0.75 -10.97
C LEU A 101 -9.48 -1.75 -11.60
N LEU A 102 -8.17 -1.60 -11.37
CA LEU A 102 -7.17 -2.55 -11.88
C LEU A 102 -7.39 -3.98 -11.38
N HIS A 103 -7.86 -4.13 -10.13
CA HIS A 103 -8.16 -5.43 -9.54
C HIS A 103 -9.46 -6.04 -10.08
N ARG A 104 -10.53 -5.25 -10.28
CA ARG A 104 -11.80 -5.76 -10.82
C ARG A 104 -11.72 -6.17 -12.29
N SER A 105 -10.80 -5.59 -13.05
CA SER A 105 -10.56 -5.99 -14.42
C SER A 105 -9.67 -7.24 -14.52
N ALA A 106 -9.10 -7.72 -13.41
CA ALA A 106 -8.13 -8.82 -13.37
C ALA A 106 -8.83 -10.13 -13.01
#